data_AF-A0A815RPB0-F1
#
_entry.id   AF-A0A815RPB0-F1
#
_cell.length_a   1.000
_cell.length_b   1.000
_cell.length_c   1.000
_cell.angle_alpha   90.00
_cell.angle_beta   90.00
_cell.angle_gamma   90.00
#
_symmetry.space_group_name_H-M   'P 1'
#
loop_
_entity.id
_entity.type
_entity.pdbx_description
1 polymer ?
#
loop_
_entity_poly.entity_id
_entity_poly.type
_entity_poly.pdbx_seq_one_letter_code
_entity_poly.pdbx_strand_id
1 'polypeptide(L)'
;YIESLQLTNTPEVFGLHPNAEIGYYTKSARDIWVQLIELQPQSGEATGGMSRDEYIDSTAADILKRVPPQYDTDKVWKTFGGESISPTFVVLLQELARFNNLTSIITRSLTTLRRALKDEVGMSNEMDDLARALYNGQLPPMWKKINICNKKKSCHLDGSFSEKKSIVQRLGEPNVMWLSGLHIPESYLTALVQVTCRKNGWPLDKSTLYTQVTESERCCFITGLYLEGASWDVRKCCLLRQRPKELIQELPVMKVIPIESHKLKLQNTLRCPVYVTSDRRNTMGVDLVFESDLSTTEHSSYWVLQGFCLILNTD
;
A
#
# COMPACT_ATOMS: atom_id res chain seq x y z
N TYR A 1 23.60 0.40 -41.13
CA TYR A 1 22.43 0.96 -40.43
C TYR A 1 22.46 0.64 -38.93
N ILE A 2 22.71 -0.60 -38.51
CA ILE A 2 22.83 -0.92 -37.08
C ILE A 2 24.08 -0.26 -36.45
N GLU A 3 25.21 -0.27 -37.17
CA GLU A 3 26.46 0.40 -36.73
C GLU A 3 26.40 1.94 -36.75
N SER A 4 25.37 2.53 -37.37
CA SER A 4 25.16 3.99 -37.38
C SER A 4 24.26 4.47 -36.23
N LEU A 5 23.75 3.55 -35.40
CA LEU A 5 22.95 3.90 -34.22
C LEU A 5 23.86 4.25 -33.04
N GLN A 6 23.37 5.10 -32.14
CA GLN A 6 24.08 5.41 -30.90
C GLN A 6 24.15 4.15 -30.02
N LEU A 7 25.32 3.92 -29.38
CA LEU A 7 25.49 2.80 -28.45
C LEU A 7 24.59 2.94 -27.21
N THR A 8 24.37 4.17 -26.76
CA THR A 8 23.46 4.51 -25.67
C THR A 8 22.16 5.07 -26.24
N ASN A 9 21.04 4.43 -25.90
CA ASN A 9 19.71 4.81 -26.35
C ASN A 9 18.86 5.21 -25.15
N THR A 10 18.03 6.24 -25.33
CA THR A 10 17.08 6.65 -24.30
C THR A 10 15.91 5.64 -24.21
N PRO A 11 15.24 5.54 -23.05
CA PRO A 11 14.06 4.67 -22.89
C PRO A 11 12.93 4.96 -23.89
N GLU A 12 12.89 6.18 -24.45
CA GLU A 12 11.91 6.62 -25.44
C GLU A 12 11.92 5.76 -26.72
N VAL A 13 13.06 5.15 -27.06
CA VAL A 13 13.16 4.23 -28.21
C VAL A 13 12.25 3.02 -28.04
N PHE A 14 11.99 2.61 -26.80
CA PHE A 14 11.04 1.54 -26.45
C PHE A 14 9.63 2.07 -26.16
N GLY A 15 9.39 3.36 -26.33
CA GLY A 15 8.12 4.03 -25.99
C GLY A 15 7.93 4.27 -24.49
N LEU A 16 8.99 4.17 -23.68
CA LEU A 16 8.98 4.43 -22.24
C LEU A 16 9.23 5.92 -21.94
N HIS A 17 8.81 6.37 -20.76
CA HIS A 17 9.16 7.70 -20.27
C HIS A 17 10.65 7.78 -19.89
N PRO A 18 11.35 8.91 -20.10
CA PRO A 18 12.73 9.11 -19.61
C PRO A 18 12.91 8.87 -18.11
N ASN A 19 11.86 9.08 -17.31
CA ASN A 19 11.89 8.80 -15.87
C ASN A 19 12.13 7.32 -15.54
N ALA A 20 11.86 6.39 -16.47
CA ALA A 20 12.14 4.97 -16.28
C ALA A 20 13.63 4.72 -15.98
N GLU A 21 14.52 5.49 -16.59
CA GLU A 21 15.96 5.42 -16.36
C GLU A 21 16.33 5.85 -14.93
N ILE A 22 15.70 6.93 -14.43
CA ILE A 22 15.88 7.43 -13.06
C ILE A 22 15.43 6.36 -12.05
N GLY A 23 14.26 5.76 -12.29
CA GLY A 23 13.74 4.68 -11.44
C GLY A 23 14.68 3.47 -11.41
N TYR A 24 15.21 3.07 -12.57
CA TYR A 24 16.18 1.99 -12.68
C TYR A 24 17.46 2.26 -11.89
N TYR A 25 18.13 3.39 -12.13
CA TYR A 25 19.37 3.71 -11.39
C TYR A 25 19.14 3.87 -9.89
N THR A 26 18.00 4.43 -9.49
CA THR A 26 17.66 4.56 -8.06
C THR A 26 17.48 3.19 -7.42
N LYS A 27 16.81 2.25 -8.11
CA LYS A 27 16.65 0.88 -7.64
C LYS A 27 17.99 0.16 -7.56
N SER A 28 18.81 0.21 -8.61
CA SER A 28 20.15 -0.39 -8.62
C SER A 28 21.05 0.17 -7.51
N ALA A 29 21.02 1.48 -7.28
CA ALA A 29 21.76 2.10 -6.19
C ALA A 29 21.28 1.57 -4.82
N ARG A 30 19.96 1.50 -4.59
CA ARG A 30 19.40 0.91 -3.36
C ARG A 30 19.80 -0.54 -3.17
N ASP A 31 19.78 -1.34 -4.22
CA ASP A 31 20.16 -2.75 -4.16
C ASP A 31 21.64 -2.90 -3.76
N ILE A 32 22.53 -2.06 -4.31
CA ILE A 32 23.95 -1.99 -3.91
C ILE A 32 24.07 -1.59 -2.43
N TRP A 33 23.31 -0.60 -1.97
CA TRP A 33 23.31 -0.18 -0.56
C TRP A 33 22.87 -1.29 0.39
N VAL A 34 21.81 -2.03 0.03
CA VAL A 34 21.34 -3.17 0.83
C VAL A 34 22.41 -4.24 0.93
N GLN A 35 23.04 -4.60 -0.20
CA GLN A 35 24.14 -5.57 -0.21
C GLN A 35 25.35 -5.10 0.62
N LEU A 36 25.66 -3.80 0.59
CA LEU A 36 26.76 -3.23 1.38
C LEU A 36 26.47 -3.32 2.89
N ILE A 37 25.23 -3.03 3.31
CA ILE A 37 24.80 -3.19 4.71
C ILE A 37 24.89 -4.65 5.15
N GLU A 38 24.55 -5.60 4.28
CA GLU A 38 24.67 -7.04 4.57
C GLU A 38 26.13 -7.51 4.71
N LEU A 39 27.06 -6.88 3.98
CA LEU A 39 28.49 -7.17 4.08
C LEU A 39 29.18 -6.49 5.26
N GLN A 40 28.51 -5.55 5.94
CA GLN A 40 29.09 -4.85 7.08
C GLN A 40 29.30 -5.84 8.24
N PRO A 41 30.52 -5.95 8.81
CA PRO A 41 30.77 -6.87 9.91
C PRO A 41 29.94 -6.46 11.14
N GLN A 42 29.00 -7.34 11.52
CA GLN A 42 28.06 -7.11 12.62
C GLN A 42 28.68 -7.33 14.02
N SER A 43 29.98 -7.64 14.06
CA SER A 43 30.77 -7.97 15.25
C SER A 43 31.92 -6.99 15.52
N GLY A 44 31.88 -5.79 14.94
CA GLY A 44 32.82 -4.73 15.30
C GLY A 44 32.45 -4.11 16.65
N GLU A 45 33.28 -4.32 17.68
CA GLU A 45 33.24 -3.52 18.90
C GLU A 45 33.47 -2.05 18.55
N ALA A 46 32.39 -1.27 18.50
CA ALA A 46 32.48 0.18 18.44
C ALA A 46 33.01 0.68 19.78
N THR A 47 34.30 0.95 19.83
CA THR A 47 34.99 1.58 20.96
C THR A 47 34.49 3.03 21.12
N GLY A 48 33.34 3.21 21.79
CA GLY A 48 32.86 4.52 22.25
C GLY A 48 31.44 4.96 21.85
N GLY A 49 30.57 4.06 21.36
CA GLY A 49 29.16 4.36 21.06
C GLY A 49 28.17 3.55 21.91
N MET A 50 26.86 3.89 21.83
CA MET A 50 25.78 3.05 22.39
C MET A 50 25.97 1.60 21.96
N SER A 51 25.79 0.66 22.88
CA SER A 51 25.92 -0.76 22.53
C SER A 51 24.88 -1.15 21.49
N ARG A 52 25.17 -2.17 20.66
CA ARG A 52 24.22 -2.70 19.68
C ARG A 52 22.88 -3.04 20.34
N ASP A 53 22.93 -3.62 21.53
CA ASP A 53 21.76 -4.07 22.28
C ASP A 53 20.98 -2.88 22.87
N GLU A 54 21.67 -1.82 23.31
CA GLU A 54 21.05 -0.56 23.75
C GLU A 54 20.34 0.16 22.59
N TYR A 55 20.92 0.16 21.39
CA TYR A 55 20.30 0.72 20.19
C TYR A 55 19.04 -0.07 19.78
N ILE A 56 19.11 -1.40 19.83
CA ILE A 56 17.96 -2.25 19.52
C ILE A 56 16.86 -2.09 20.58
N ASP A 57 17.19 -2.01 21.88
CA ASP A 57 16.21 -1.80 22.95
C ASP A 57 15.52 -0.44 22.84
N SER A 58 16.28 0.63 22.58
CA SER A 58 15.72 1.98 22.40
C SER A 58 14.81 2.05 21.17
N THR A 59 15.23 1.47 20.04
CA THR A 59 14.39 1.38 18.83
C THR A 59 13.12 0.56 19.08
N ALA A 60 13.24 -0.59 19.77
CA ALA A 60 12.10 -1.43 20.13
C ALA A 60 11.13 -0.69 21.07
N ALA A 61 11.64 0.06 22.05
CA ALA A 61 10.82 0.85 22.96
C ALA A 61 10.10 1.99 22.23
N ASP A 62 10.74 2.64 21.26
CA ASP A 62 10.13 3.70 20.47
C ASP A 62 9.04 3.17 19.53
N ILE A 63 9.24 2.01 18.91
CA ILE A 63 8.19 1.34 18.13
C ILE A 63 7.01 0.95 19.06
N LEU A 64 7.27 0.34 20.21
CA LEU A 64 6.23 -0.04 21.18
C LEU A 64 5.38 1.16 21.65
N LYS A 65 5.97 2.34 21.84
CA LYS A 65 5.24 3.56 22.20
C LYS A 65 4.31 4.05 21.09
N ARG A 66 4.65 3.81 19.83
CA ARG A 66 3.89 4.26 18.65
C ARG A 66 2.79 3.30 18.25
N VAL A 67 2.93 2.02 18.58
CA VAL A 67 1.93 0.99 18.27
C VAL A 67 0.61 1.31 19.00
N PRO A 68 -0.52 1.43 18.28
CA PRO A 68 -1.81 1.73 18.90
C PRO A 68 -2.29 0.56 19.77
N PRO A 69 -3.09 0.82 20.81
CA PRO A 69 -3.70 -0.23 21.60
C PRO A 69 -4.65 -1.07 20.73
N GLN A 70 -4.83 -2.33 21.13
CA GLN A 70 -5.78 -3.22 20.47
C GLN A 70 -7.20 -2.66 20.56
N TYR A 71 -7.94 -2.75 19.47
CA TYR A 71 -9.33 -2.35 19.43
C TYR A 71 -10.22 -3.47 19.95
N ASP A 72 -11.18 -3.12 20.81
CA ASP A 72 -12.18 -4.07 21.30
C ASP A 72 -13.25 -4.29 20.21
N THR A 73 -13.10 -5.40 19.48
CA THR A 73 -14.01 -5.79 18.38
C THR A 73 -15.44 -5.99 18.88
N ASP A 74 -15.62 -6.43 20.12
CA ASP A 74 -16.94 -6.72 20.70
C ASP A 74 -17.68 -5.44 21.07
N LYS A 75 -16.96 -4.40 21.52
CA LYS A 75 -17.54 -3.07 21.71
C LYS A 75 -17.97 -2.47 20.38
N VAL A 76 -17.13 -2.53 19.35
CA VAL A 76 -17.48 -2.03 18.01
C VAL A 76 -18.69 -2.79 17.45
N TRP A 77 -18.74 -4.11 17.63
CA TRP A 77 -19.89 -4.92 17.24
C TRP A 77 -21.16 -4.50 17.98
N LYS A 78 -21.12 -4.28 19.30
CA LYS A 78 -22.29 -3.89 20.09
C LYS A 78 -22.78 -2.48 19.82
N THR A 79 -21.86 -1.55 19.50
CA THR A 79 -22.22 -0.15 19.21
C THR A 79 -22.82 0.01 17.81
N PHE A 80 -22.38 -0.79 16.83
CA PHE A 80 -22.76 -0.61 15.42
C PHE A 80 -23.53 -1.80 14.81
N GLY A 81 -23.63 -2.93 15.51
CA GLY A 81 -24.39 -4.12 15.13
C GLY A 81 -25.90 -3.99 15.30
N GLY A 82 -26.47 -2.83 15.01
CA GLY A 82 -27.92 -2.60 14.96
C GLY A 82 -28.61 -3.24 13.74
N GLU A 83 -29.87 -2.85 13.50
CA GLU A 83 -30.89 -3.52 12.63
C GLU A 83 -30.53 -3.81 11.16
N SER A 84 -29.39 -3.37 10.62
CA SER A 84 -28.95 -3.78 9.28
C SER A 84 -27.43 -3.85 9.15
N ILE A 85 -26.90 -5.07 9.26
CA ILE A 85 -25.47 -5.34 9.07
C ILE A 85 -25.14 -5.17 7.57
N SER A 86 -24.47 -4.06 7.25
CA SER A 86 -23.96 -3.81 5.91
C SER A 86 -22.75 -4.73 5.61
N PRO A 87 -22.67 -5.39 4.43
CA PRO A 87 -21.50 -6.15 4.02
C PRO A 87 -20.17 -5.39 4.14
N THR A 88 -20.17 -4.08 3.87
CA THR A 88 -18.98 -3.22 4.01
C THR A 88 -18.52 -3.13 5.45
N PHE A 89 -19.45 -3.04 6.41
CA PHE A 89 -19.13 -3.03 7.83
C PHE A 89 -18.50 -4.36 8.30
N VAL A 90 -18.98 -5.50 7.80
CA VAL A 90 -18.41 -6.82 8.11
C VAL A 90 -16.95 -6.92 7.64
N VAL A 91 -16.65 -6.42 6.44
CA VAL A 91 -15.26 -6.40 5.94
C VAL A 91 -14.38 -5.51 6.80
N LEU A 92 -14.85 -4.32 7.20
CA LEU A 92 -14.10 -3.42 8.08
C LEU A 92 -13.81 -4.07 9.45
N LEU A 93 -14.74 -4.85 9.99
CA LEU A 93 -14.51 -5.60 11.22
C LEU A 93 -13.47 -6.71 11.05
N GLN A 94 -13.49 -7.43 9.93
CA GLN A 94 -12.47 -8.45 9.62
C GLN A 94 -11.08 -7.82 9.48
N GLU A 95 -11.00 -6.66 8.82
CA GLU A 95 -9.78 -5.87 8.69
C GLU A 95 -9.26 -5.39 10.06
N LEU A 96 -10.17 -4.98 10.94
CA LEU A 96 -9.85 -4.63 12.32
C LEU A 96 -9.29 -5.82 13.11
N ALA A 97 -9.88 -7.01 12.96
CA ALA A 97 -9.38 -8.22 13.60
C ALA A 97 -7.98 -8.59 13.11
N ARG A 98 -7.71 -8.47 11.80
CA ARG A 98 -6.36 -8.66 11.22
C ARG A 98 -5.36 -7.64 11.78
N PHE A 99 -5.78 -6.39 11.89
CA PHE A 99 -4.95 -5.32 12.46
C PHE A 99 -4.61 -5.57 13.94
N ASN A 100 -5.58 -6.04 14.73
CA ASN A 100 -5.36 -6.44 16.12
C ASN A 100 -4.39 -7.60 16.24
N ASN A 101 -4.48 -8.60 15.34
CA ASN A 101 -3.54 -9.71 15.31
C ASN A 101 -2.11 -9.24 14.99
N LEU A 102 -1.94 -8.38 13.99
CA LEU A 102 -0.64 -7.78 13.65
C LEU A 102 -0.06 -7.01 14.84
N THR A 103 -0.87 -6.15 15.47
CA THR A 103 -0.50 -5.36 16.65
C THR A 103 -0.08 -6.27 17.81
N SER A 104 -0.83 -7.35 18.08
CA SER A 104 -0.51 -8.35 19.10
C SER A 104 0.86 -9.00 18.86
N ILE A 105 1.16 -9.37 17.62
CA ILE A 105 2.41 -10.01 17.25
C ILE A 105 3.59 -9.05 17.37
N ILE A 106 3.43 -7.80 16.90
CA ILE A 106 4.46 -6.76 17.06
C ILE A 106 4.76 -6.55 18.55
N THR A 107 3.74 -6.28 19.37
CA THR A 107 3.90 -6.04 20.81
C THR A 107 4.54 -7.22 21.52
N ARG A 108 4.08 -8.46 21.25
CA ARG A 108 4.64 -9.67 21.84
C ARG A 108 6.10 -9.87 21.42
N SER A 109 6.40 -9.73 20.12
CA SER A 109 7.75 -9.93 19.59
C SER A 109 8.75 -8.93 20.16
N LEU A 110 8.40 -7.64 20.19
CA LEU A 110 9.25 -6.60 20.78
C LEU A 110 9.40 -6.77 22.29
N THR A 111 8.34 -7.14 23.02
CA THR A 111 8.44 -7.38 24.47
C THR A 111 9.36 -8.56 24.77
N THR A 112 9.25 -9.66 24.03
CA THR A 112 10.14 -10.81 24.20
C THR A 112 11.58 -10.48 23.83
N LEU A 113 11.80 -9.71 22.74
CA LEU A 113 13.14 -9.25 22.37
C LEU A 113 13.80 -8.43 23.49
N ARG A 114 13.06 -7.48 24.07
CA ARG A 114 13.58 -6.65 25.18
C ARG A 114 13.89 -7.45 26.44
N ARG A 115 13.18 -8.55 26.68
CA ARG A 115 13.48 -9.48 27.78
C ARG A 115 14.69 -10.36 27.47
N ALA A 116 14.85 -10.77 26.22
CA ALA A 116 16.02 -11.50 25.76
C ALA A 116 17.30 -10.66 25.83
N LEU A 117 17.24 -9.37 25.51
CA LEU A 117 18.36 -8.43 25.65
C LEU A 117 18.76 -8.17 27.12
N LYS A 118 17.90 -8.51 28.09
CA LYS A 118 18.18 -8.46 29.53
C LYS A 118 18.58 -9.82 30.10
N ASP A 119 18.87 -10.80 29.25
CA ASP A 119 19.20 -12.18 29.61
C ASP A 119 18.10 -12.92 30.38
N GLU A 120 16.84 -12.45 30.36
CA GLU A 120 15.72 -13.11 31.05
C GLU A 120 15.13 -14.29 30.25
N VAL A 121 15.31 -14.27 28.93
CA VAL A 121 14.74 -15.24 27.98
C VAL A 121 15.81 -15.62 26.96
N GLY A 122 15.94 -16.91 26.64
CA GLY A 122 16.90 -17.37 25.64
C GLY A 122 16.61 -16.83 24.23
N MET A 123 17.66 -16.44 23.52
CA MET A 123 17.56 -15.91 22.15
C MET A 123 17.24 -17.04 21.16
N SER A 124 16.12 -16.94 20.46
CA SER A 124 15.76 -17.85 19.37
C SER A 124 16.19 -17.29 18.01
N ASN A 125 16.28 -18.13 16.99
CA ASN A 125 16.60 -17.69 15.62
C ASN A 125 15.64 -16.60 15.11
N GLU A 126 14.34 -16.68 15.46
CA GLU A 126 13.35 -15.67 15.09
C GLU A 126 13.61 -14.31 15.76
N MET A 127 14.11 -14.32 17.01
CA MET A 127 14.46 -13.10 17.73
C MET A 127 15.78 -12.50 17.22
N ASP A 128 16.73 -13.34 16.81
CA ASP A 128 17.97 -12.88 16.17
C ASP A 128 17.70 -12.22 14.82
N ASP A 129 16.83 -12.82 13.99
CA ASP A 129 16.39 -12.22 12.74
C ASP A 129 15.63 -10.90 12.96
N LEU A 130 14.81 -10.83 14.02
CA LEU A 130 14.13 -9.60 14.44
C LEU A 130 15.14 -8.53 14.87
N ALA A 131 16.12 -8.89 15.70
CA ALA A 131 17.18 -7.98 16.18
C ALA A 131 18.02 -7.45 15.01
N ARG A 132 18.42 -8.32 14.08
CA ARG A 132 19.15 -7.96 12.85
C ARG A 132 18.33 -7.03 11.97
N ALA A 133 17.04 -7.32 11.76
CA ALA A 133 16.16 -6.48 10.96
C ALA A 133 15.96 -5.09 11.58
N LEU A 134 15.76 -5.01 12.89
CA LEU A 134 15.63 -3.73 13.61
C LEU A 134 16.91 -2.90 13.55
N TYR A 135 18.08 -3.55 13.74
CA TYR A 135 19.37 -2.90 13.63
C TYR A 135 19.61 -2.31 12.23
N ASN A 136 19.26 -3.07 11.19
CA ASN A 136 19.38 -2.64 9.80
C ASN A 136 18.25 -1.70 9.33
N GLY A 137 17.28 -1.37 10.19
CA GLY A 137 16.11 -0.54 9.84
C GLY A 137 15.14 -1.19 8.84
N GLN A 138 15.22 -2.51 8.67
CA GLN A 138 14.37 -3.29 7.76
C GLN A 138 13.14 -3.86 8.47
N LEU A 139 12.09 -4.17 7.71
CA LEU A 139 10.91 -4.84 8.25
C LEU A 139 11.23 -6.31 8.56
N PRO A 140 11.04 -6.79 9.81
CA PRO A 140 11.30 -8.17 10.21
C PRO A 140 10.49 -9.18 9.39
N PRO A 141 11.06 -10.36 9.09
CA PRO A 141 10.41 -11.38 8.26
C PRO A 141 9.09 -11.87 8.87
N MET A 142 9.02 -11.97 10.20
CA MET A 142 7.79 -12.36 10.90
C MET A 142 6.65 -11.35 10.73
N TRP A 143 6.96 -10.05 10.57
CA TRP A 143 5.96 -9.01 10.31
C TRP A 143 5.59 -8.96 8.82
N LYS A 144 6.58 -9.17 7.92
CA LYS A 144 6.35 -9.27 6.46
C LYS A 144 5.36 -10.37 6.07
N LYS A 145 5.34 -11.51 6.78
CA LYS A 145 4.38 -12.60 6.50
C LYS A 145 2.92 -12.21 6.70
N ILE A 146 2.66 -11.22 7.56
CA ILE A 146 1.32 -10.83 8.00
C ILE A 146 0.92 -9.49 7.38
N ASN A 147 1.91 -8.63 7.14
CA ASN A 147 1.72 -7.34 6.52
C ASN A 147 1.88 -7.44 5.00
N ILE A 148 0.88 -6.99 4.26
CA ILE A 148 0.88 -7.00 2.79
C ILE A 148 1.86 -5.95 2.22
N CYS A 149 2.24 -4.93 3.01
CA CYS A 149 3.25 -3.95 2.61
C CYS A 149 4.67 -4.49 2.83
N ASN A 150 5.20 -5.22 1.85
CA ASN A 150 6.52 -5.87 1.90
C ASN A 150 7.72 -4.92 2.01
N LYS A 151 7.54 -3.61 1.75
CA LYS A 151 8.65 -2.65 1.56
C LYS A 151 8.63 -1.38 2.40
N LYS A 152 7.55 -1.07 3.13
CA LYS A 152 7.58 0.11 4.00
C LYS A 152 8.67 -0.07 5.06
N LYS A 153 9.62 0.87 5.12
CA LYS A 153 10.62 0.91 6.21
C LYS A 153 9.90 0.93 7.55
N SER A 154 10.53 0.43 8.61
CA SER A 154 9.93 0.37 9.95
C SER A 154 9.40 1.73 10.43
N CYS A 155 10.00 2.85 9.98
CA CYS A 155 9.57 4.22 10.29
C CYS A 155 8.31 4.69 9.54
N HIS A 156 7.93 4.05 8.44
CA HIS A 156 6.71 4.40 7.67
C HIS A 156 5.47 3.62 8.14
N LEU A 157 5.65 2.62 9.01
CA LEU A 157 4.55 1.99 9.73
C LEU A 157 3.79 3.01 10.59
N ASP A 158 4.49 4.03 11.11
CA ASP A 158 3.95 5.05 12.01
C ASP A 158 2.81 5.88 11.39
N GLY A 159 2.98 6.34 10.15
CA GLY A 159 1.93 7.08 9.42
C GLY A 159 0.72 6.20 9.14
N SER A 160 0.96 4.95 8.74
CA SER A 160 -0.11 3.96 8.50
C SER A 160 -0.88 3.62 9.77
N PHE A 161 -0.25 3.60 10.94
CA PHE A 161 -0.94 3.34 12.22
C PHE A 161 -1.81 4.51 12.66
N SER A 162 -1.33 5.75 12.52
CA SER A 162 -2.08 6.95 12.91
C SER A 162 -3.31 7.17 12.02
N GLU A 163 -3.17 6.95 10.71
CA GLU A 163 -4.27 7.10 9.77
C GLU A 163 -5.25 5.92 9.85
N LYS A 164 -4.80 4.67 10.05
CA LYS A 164 -5.70 3.54 10.39
C LYS A 164 -6.47 3.81 11.67
N LYS A 165 -5.83 4.42 12.68
CA LYS A 165 -6.49 4.88 13.91
C LYS A 165 -7.56 5.92 13.60
N SER A 166 -7.35 6.83 12.67
CA SER A 166 -8.38 7.81 12.27
C SER A 166 -9.60 7.19 11.58
N ILE A 167 -9.42 6.08 10.83
CA ILE A 167 -10.52 5.34 10.20
C ILE A 167 -11.31 4.58 11.27
N VAL A 168 -10.58 3.88 12.15
CA VAL A 168 -11.16 3.07 13.23
C VAL A 168 -11.65 3.93 14.40
N GLN A 169 -11.32 5.22 14.49
CA GLN A 169 -11.86 6.10 15.52
C GLN A 169 -13.11 6.87 15.03
N ARG A 170 -13.30 6.97 13.70
CA ARG A 170 -14.51 7.51 13.04
C ARG A 170 -15.47 6.39 12.64
N LEU A 171 -15.81 5.49 13.58
CA LEU A 171 -16.48 4.18 13.42
C LEU A 171 -17.88 4.14 12.74
N GLY A 172 -18.30 5.19 12.04
CA GLY A 172 -19.31 5.07 10.98
C GLY A 172 -18.65 4.67 9.65
N GLU A 173 -19.42 4.20 8.67
CA GLU A 173 -18.91 4.04 7.30
C GLU A 173 -18.38 5.40 6.81
N PRO A 174 -17.07 5.57 6.59
CA PRO A 174 -16.54 6.87 6.24
C PRO A 174 -17.00 7.24 4.83
N ASN A 175 -17.38 8.50 4.63
CA ASN A 175 -17.75 9.00 3.30
C ASN A 175 -16.60 8.84 2.28
N VAL A 176 -15.37 8.86 2.78
CA VAL A 176 -14.12 8.69 2.04
C VAL A 176 -13.30 7.58 2.72
N MET A 177 -13.07 6.48 2.01
CA MET A 177 -12.33 5.33 2.50
C MET A 177 -10.88 5.37 2.02
N TRP A 178 -9.93 5.22 2.93
CA TRP A 178 -8.52 5.11 2.58
C TRP A 178 -8.19 3.66 2.20
N LEU A 179 -8.20 3.36 0.89
CA LEU A 179 -8.12 1.98 0.39
C LEU A 179 -6.75 1.35 0.64
N SER A 180 -5.66 2.14 0.60
CA SER A 180 -4.31 1.65 0.85
C SER A 180 -4.02 1.30 2.32
N GLY A 181 -4.89 1.72 3.23
CA GLY A 181 -4.84 1.33 4.64
C GLY A 181 -5.37 -0.08 4.91
N LEU A 182 -6.14 -0.66 4.00
CA LEU A 182 -6.69 -2.02 4.14
C LEU A 182 -5.64 -3.09 3.84
N HIS A 183 -5.73 -4.23 4.53
CA HIS A 183 -4.97 -5.41 4.15
C HIS A 183 -5.53 -5.98 2.85
N ILE A 184 -6.84 -6.24 2.78
CA ILE A 184 -7.47 -6.79 1.58
C ILE A 184 -8.47 -5.77 0.97
N PRO A 185 -8.00 -4.83 0.14
CA PRO A 185 -8.86 -3.81 -0.46
C PRO A 185 -9.95 -4.39 -1.38
N GLU A 186 -9.69 -5.52 -2.03
CA GLU A 186 -10.64 -6.22 -2.91
C GLU A 186 -11.93 -6.64 -2.19
N SER A 187 -11.79 -7.06 -0.94
CA SER A 187 -12.93 -7.47 -0.10
C SER A 187 -13.87 -6.29 0.14
N TYR A 188 -13.31 -5.09 0.33
CA TYR A 188 -14.09 -3.88 0.53
C TYR A 188 -14.82 -3.45 -0.75
N LEU A 189 -14.14 -3.50 -1.90
CA LEU A 189 -14.77 -3.21 -3.19
C LEU A 189 -15.91 -4.18 -3.50
N THR A 190 -15.71 -5.47 -3.24
CA THR A 190 -16.75 -6.50 -3.42
C THR A 190 -17.95 -6.23 -2.51
N ALA A 191 -17.70 -5.89 -1.25
CA ALA A 191 -18.77 -5.52 -0.31
C ALA A 191 -19.54 -4.28 -0.76
N LEU A 192 -18.86 -3.27 -1.34
CA LEU A 192 -19.49 -2.07 -1.90
C LEU A 192 -20.43 -2.41 -3.06
N VAL A 193 -19.99 -3.32 -3.95
CA VAL A 193 -20.85 -3.83 -5.04
C VAL A 193 -22.05 -4.55 -4.45
N GLN A 194 -21.87 -5.44 -3.47
CA GLN A 194 -22.97 -6.16 -2.83
C GLN A 194 -24.02 -5.24 -2.19
N VAL A 195 -23.58 -4.19 -1.48
CA VAL A 195 -24.47 -3.19 -0.88
C VAL A 195 -25.30 -2.50 -1.97
N THR A 196 -24.65 -2.10 -3.07
CA THR A 196 -25.31 -1.40 -4.17
C THR A 196 -26.27 -2.31 -4.94
N CYS A 197 -25.89 -3.56 -5.19
CA CYS A 197 -26.73 -4.58 -5.80
C CYS A 197 -27.98 -4.85 -4.95
N ARG A 198 -27.84 -4.98 -3.63
CA ARG A 198 -28.98 -5.17 -2.71
C ARG A 198 -29.92 -3.96 -2.71
N LYS A 199 -29.37 -2.74 -2.71
CA LYS A 199 -30.15 -1.50 -2.72
C LYS A 199 -30.95 -1.31 -4.02
N ASN A 200 -30.36 -1.70 -5.16
CA ASN A 200 -30.94 -1.46 -6.49
C ASN A 200 -31.61 -2.70 -7.12
N GLY A 201 -31.52 -3.87 -6.46
CA GLY A 201 -32.07 -5.14 -6.96
C GLY A 201 -31.32 -5.73 -8.16
N TRP A 202 -30.02 -5.46 -8.30
CA TRP A 202 -29.21 -5.93 -9.43
C TRP A 202 -28.56 -7.30 -9.15
N PRO A 203 -28.38 -8.15 -10.18
CA PRO A 203 -27.59 -9.37 -10.05
C PRO A 203 -26.08 -9.03 -9.92
N LEU A 204 -25.41 -9.69 -8.97
CA LEU A 204 -23.98 -9.47 -8.72
C LEU A 204 -23.12 -9.79 -9.96
N ASP A 205 -23.48 -10.84 -10.70
CA ASP A 205 -22.73 -11.31 -11.87
C ASP A 205 -22.71 -10.33 -13.06
N LYS A 206 -23.68 -9.40 -13.13
CA LYS A 206 -23.76 -8.38 -14.19
C LYS A 206 -23.38 -6.99 -13.70
N SER A 207 -22.69 -6.92 -12.56
CA SER A 207 -22.27 -5.67 -11.95
C SER A 207 -20.77 -5.49 -12.15
N THR A 208 -20.38 -4.30 -12.58
CA THR A 208 -18.99 -3.86 -12.80
C THR A 208 -18.72 -2.59 -12.02
N LEU A 209 -17.45 -2.32 -11.75
CA LEU A 209 -17.02 -1.07 -11.15
C LEU A 209 -16.67 -0.08 -12.23
N TYR A 210 -17.14 1.16 -12.08
CA TYR A 210 -16.71 2.30 -12.86
C TYR A 210 -16.07 3.32 -11.92
N THR A 211 -14.94 3.90 -12.32
CA THR A 211 -14.25 4.90 -11.51
C THR A 211 -14.27 6.28 -12.13
N GLN A 212 -14.33 7.29 -11.27
CA GLN A 212 -14.25 8.69 -11.69
C GLN A 212 -13.50 9.51 -10.65
N VAL A 213 -12.41 10.17 -11.07
CA VAL A 213 -11.66 11.07 -10.19
C VAL A 213 -12.45 12.37 -10.01
N THR A 214 -12.64 12.80 -8.76
CA THR A 214 -13.44 13.99 -8.41
C THR A 214 -12.83 14.69 -7.19
N GLU A 215 -12.99 16.00 -7.05
CA GLU A 215 -12.55 16.74 -5.85
C GLU A 215 -13.60 16.77 -4.71
N SER A 216 -14.81 16.28 -4.95
CA SER A 216 -15.92 16.38 -3.98
C SER A 216 -15.98 15.19 -3.03
N GLU A 217 -16.13 15.43 -1.73
CA GLU A 217 -16.16 14.40 -0.67
C GLU A 217 -17.59 13.95 -0.29
N ARG A 218 -18.31 13.26 -1.17
CA ARG A 218 -19.70 12.79 -0.92
C ARG A 218 -19.92 11.28 -1.13
N CYS A 219 -19.78 10.46 -0.09
CA CYS A 219 -20.06 9.00 -0.06
C CYS A 219 -19.40 8.13 -1.18
N CYS A 220 -18.80 7.00 -0.79
CA CYS A 220 -18.18 6.02 -1.68
C CYS A 220 -16.94 6.53 -2.44
N PHE A 221 -16.16 7.37 -1.77
CA PHE A 221 -14.89 7.88 -2.30
C PHE A 221 -13.70 7.10 -1.76
N ILE A 222 -12.63 7.04 -2.54
CA ILE A 222 -11.40 6.36 -2.21
C ILE A 222 -10.23 7.34 -2.27
N THR A 223 -9.35 7.27 -1.27
CA THR A 223 -8.09 8.01 -1.21
C THR A 223 -6.91 7.06 -1.06
N GLY A 224 -5.70 7.61 -1.19
CA GLY A 224 -4.44 6.86 -1.00
C GLY A 224 -4.03 6.07 -2.23
N LEU A 225 -4.31 6.61 -3.41
CA LEU A 225 -3.87 6.07 -4.69
C LEU A 225 -2.77 6.96 -5.24
N TYR A 226 -1.80 6.34 -5.88
CA TYR A 226 -0.69 7.02 -6.52
C TYR A 226 -0.61 6.60 -7.99
N LEU A 227 -0.28 7.56 -8.85
CA LEU A 227 -0.08 7.39 -10.28
C LEU A 227 1.40 7.15 -10.56
N GLU A 228 1.69 6.11 -11.33
CA GLU A 228 3.03 5.83 -11.85
C GLU A 228 2.98 5.80 -13.38
N GLY A 229 3.90 6.52 -14.04
CA GLY A 229 3.98 6.57 -15.52
C GLY A 229 3.01 7.55 -16.19
N ALA A 230 2.26 8.34 -15.43
CA ALA A 230 1.45 9.45 -15.94
C ALA A 230 1.32 10.56 -14.89
N SER A 231 0.76 11.69 -15.31
CA SER A 231 0.32 12.77 -14.43
C SER A 231 -1.19 12.96 -14.56
N TRP A 232 -1.83 13.54 -13.54
CA TRP A 232 -3.26 13.85 -13.58
C TRP A 232 -3.52 15.35 -13.64
N ASP A 233 -4.31 15.79 -14.63
CA ASP A 233 -4.85 17.15 -14.67
C ASP A 233 -6.15 17.22 -13.88
N VAL A 234 -6.12 17.97 -12.78
CA VAL A 234 -7.28 18.18 -11.92
C VAL A 234 -8.35 19.02 -12.61
N ARG A 235 -7.98 19.98 -13.46
CA ARG A 235 -8.94 20.90 -14.11
C ARG A 235 -9.67 20.23 -15.27
N LYS A 236 -8.95 19.42 -16.03
CA LYS A 236 -9.50 18.71 -17.20
C LYS A 236 -10.02 17.33 -16.84
N CYS A 237 -9.77 16.84 -15.63
CA CYS A 237 -10.04 15.48 -15.18
C CYS A 237 -9.54 14.46 -16.22
N CYS A 238 -8.28 14.54 -16.63
CA CYS A 238 -7.72 13.64 -17.62
C CYS A 238 -6.25 13.32 -17.36
N LEU A 239 -5.81 12.17 -17.90
CA LEU A 239 -4.41 11.78 -17.91
C LEU A 239 -3.57 12.75 -18.76
N LEU A 240 -2.43 13.13 -18.20
CA LEU A 240 -1.38 13.91 -18.83
C LEU A 240 -0.07 13.12 -18.82
N ARG A 241 0.83 13.51 -19.70
CA ARG A 241 2.18 12.95 -19.72
C ARG A 241 2.88 13.24 -18.39
N GLN A 242 3.67 12.28 -17.93
CA GLN A 242 4.41 12.40 -16.69
C GLN A 242 5.35 13.61 -16.73
N ARG A 243 5.49 14.31 -15.61
CA ARG A 243 6.43 15.44 -15.52
C ARG A 243 7.85 14.91 -15.36
N PRO A 244 8.86 15.56 -15.97
CA PRO A 244 10.25 15.17 -15.76
C PRO A 244 10.60 15.19 -14.27
N LYS A 245 11.31 14.15 -13.79
CA LYS A 245 11.78 13.98 -12.40
C LYS A 245 10.68 13.70 -11.37
N GLU A 246 9.42 13.59 -11.77
CA GLU A 246 8.31 13.19 -10.90
C GLU A 246 7.90 11.75 -11.25
N LEU A 247 8.40 10.78 -10.47
CA LEU A 247 8.17 9.34 -10.70
C LEU A 247 6.77 8.90 -10.30
N ILE A 248 6.25 9.49 -9.22
CA ILE A 248 4.98 9.13 -8.61
C ILE A 248 4.24 10.42 -8.29
N GLN A 249 2.96 10.48 -8.62
CA GLN A 249 2.07 11.58 -8.26
C GLN A 249 0.90 11.05 -7.43
N GLU A 250 0.51 11.75 -6.36
CA GLU A 250 -0.70 11.39 -5.61
C GLU A 250 -1.96 11.65 -6.46
N LEU A 251 -2.84 10.66 -6.55
CA LEU A 251 -4.12 10.81 -7.21
C LEU A 251 -5.09 11.51 -6.24
N PRO A 252 -5.86 12.53 -6.71
CA PRO A 252 -6.98 13.06 -5.96
C PRO A 252 -8.02 11.99 -5.64
N VAL A 253 -9.05 12.38 -4.89
CA VAL A 253 -10.11 11.46 -4.46
C VAL A 253 -10.76 10.79 -5.68
N MET A 254 -10.86 9.46 -5.64
CA MET A 254 -11.47 8.67 -6.70
C MET A 254 -12.81 8.12 -6.25
N LYS A 255 -13.86 8.37 -7.02
CA LYS A 255 -15.18 7.79 -6.80
C LYS A 255 -15.23 6.38 -7.39
N VAL A 256 -15.74 5.43 -6.63
CA VAL A 256 -16.03 4.08 -7.12
C VAL A 256 -17.54 3.89 -7.20
N ILE A 257 -18.04 3.63 -8.41
CA ILE A 257 -19.46 3.53 -8.70
C ILE A 257 -19.75 2.13 -9.24
N PRO A 258 -20.43 1.27 -8.47
CA PRO A 258 -20.97 0.03 -9.01
C PRO A 258 -22.08 0.33 -10.02
N ILE A 259 -21.99 -0.26 -11.20
CA ILE A 259 -22.93 -0.08 -12.31
C ILE A 259 -23.14 -1.41 -13.05
N GLU A 260 -24.33 -1.63 -13.60
CA GLU A 260 -24.57 -2.80 -14.45
C GLU A 260 -23.76 -2.70 -15.74
N SER A 261 -23.11 -3.79 -16.15
CA SER A 261 -22.14 -3.81 -17.26
C SER A 261 -22.72 -3.32 -18.58
N HIS A 262 -24.01 -3.52 -18.82
CA HIS A 262 -24.69 -3.07 -20.04
C HIS A 262 -24.98 -1.56 -20.09
N LYS A 263 -24.99 -0.88 -18.94
CA LYS A 263 -25.18 0.58 -18.84
C LYS A 263 -23.87 1.34 -18.96
N LEU A 264 -22.74 0.64 -18.81
CA LEU A 264 -21.42 1.24 -18.90
C LEU A 264 -21.08 1.56 -20.35
N LYS A 265 -21.04 2.86 -20.68
CA LYS A 265 -20.58 3.37 -21.98
C LYS A 265 -19.29 4.13 -21.77
N LEU A 266 -18.17 3.50 -22.10
CA LEU A 266 -16.85 4.11 -22.02
C LEU A 266 -16.54 4.81 -23.34
N GLN A 267 -16.18 6.09 -23.27
CA GLN A 267 -15.66 6.87 -24.38
C GLN A 267 -14.40 7.58 -23.92
N ASN A 268 -13.31 7.43 -24.69
CA ASN A 268 -12.01 8.03 -24.37
C ASN A 268 -11.54 7.70 -22.95
N THR A 269 -11.76 6.44 -22.54
CA THR A 269 -11.40 5.94 -21.21
C THR A 269 -10.33 4.86 -21.34
N LEU A 270 -9.29 4.97 -20.53
CA LEU A 270 -8.25 3.98 -20.36
C LEU A 270 -8.60 3.10 -19.16
N ARG A 271 -8.59 1.79 -19.38
CA ARG A 271 -8.68 0.80 -18.32
C ARG A 271 -7.28 0.56 -17.75
N CYS A 272 -7.10 0.94 -16.49
CA CYS A 272 -5.82 0.97 -15.80
C CYS A 272 -5.81 -0.01 -14.62
N PRO A 273 -4.82 -0.92 -14.53
CA PRO A 273 -4.67 -1.78 -13.38
C PRO A 273 -4.27 -1.00 -12.11
N VAL A 274 -4.84 -1.39 -10.97
CA VAL A 274 -4.49 -0.88 -9.63
C VAL A 274 -3.77 -1.98 -8.87
N TYR A 275 -2.52 -1.72 -8.50
CA TYR A 275 -1.67 -2.65 -7.73
C TYR A 275 -1.54 -2.22 -6.27
N VAL A 276 -1.21 -3.17 -5.38
CA VAL A 276 -0.90 -2.80 -3.99
C VAL A 276 0.45 -2.11 -3.88
N THR A 277 1.44 -2.60 -4.62
CA THR A 277 2.83 -2.13 -4.57
C THR A 277 3.40 -1.84 -5.96
N SER A 278 4.49 -1.05 -5.99
CA SER A 278 5.21 -0.71 -7.23
C SER A 278 5.87 -1.91 -7.94
N ASP A 279 6.15 -3.01 -7.22
CA ASP A 279 6.71 -4.23 -7.80
C ASP A 279 5.70 -5.02 -8.64
N ARG A 280 4.41 -4.67 -8.57
CA ARG A 280 3.29 -5.29 -9.30
C ARG A 280 3.24 -6.83 -9.11
N ARG A 281 3.83 -7.32 -8.03
CA ARG A 281 3.96 -8.74 -7.67
C ARG A 281 3.89 -8.88 -6.16
N ASN A 282 2.97 -9.71 -5.69
CA ASN A 282 2.97 -10.17 -4.30
C ASN A 282 3.63 -11.55 -4.21
N THR A 283 3.75 -12.09 -2.99
CA THR A 283 4.31 -13.41 -2.70
C THR A 283 3.60 -14.55 -3.43
N MET A 284 2.36 -14.35 -3.87
CA MET A 284 1.53 -15.31 -4.64
C MET A 284 1.47 -14.99 -6.14
N GLY A 285 2.20 -13.98 -6.62
CA GLY A 285 2.25 -13.58 -8.03
C GLY A 285 1.07 -12.73 -8.53
N VAL A 286 0.11 -12.34 -7.68
CA VAL A 286 -1.10 -11.59 -8.07
C VAL A 286 -1.28 -10.38 -7.15
N ASP A 287 -0.75 -9.22 -7.54
CA ASP A 287 -0.88 -7.96 -6.77
C ASP A 287 -1.96 -7.01 -7.31
N LEU A 288 -2.76 -7.48 -8.27
CA LEU A 288 -3.80 -6.69 -8.94
C LEU A 288 -5.06 -6.66 -8.07
N VAL A 289 -5.44 -5.47 -7.61
CA VAL A 289 -6.64 -5.28 -6.77
C VAL A 289 -7.89 -5.17 -7.64
N PHE A 290 -7.87 -4.26 -8.62
CA PHE A 290 -8.96 -4.07 -9.58
C PHE A 290 -8.48 -3.24 -10.76
N GLU A 291 -9.35 -3.08 -11.75
CA GLU A 291 -9.12 -2.20 -12.89
C GLU A 291 -9.97 -0.93 -12.73
N SER A 292 -9.31 0.20 -12.86
CA SER A 292 -9.91 1.54 -12.82
C SER A 292 -10.10 2.07 -14.23
N ASP A 293 -11.13 2.87 -14.41
CA ASP A 293 -11.45 3.61 -15.62
C ASP A 293 -11.02 5.08 -15.44
N LEU A 294 -10.11 5.54 -16.30
CA LEU A 294 -9.57 6.91 -16.28
C LEU A 294 -9.71 7.58 -17.64
N SER A 295 -10.15 8.83 -17.67
CA SER A 295 -10.30 9.62 -18.89
C SER A 295 -8.94 9.98 -19.51
N THR A 296 -8.83 9.79 -20.82
CA THR A 296 -7.62 10.11 -21.61
C THR A 296 -7.97 10.89 -22.88
N THR A 297 -7.08 11.76 -23.30
CA THR A 297 -7.13 12.42 -24.63
C THR A 297 -6.26 11.70 -25.66
N GLU A 298 -5.22 11.00 -25.20
CA GLU A 298 -4.29 10.23 -26.02
C GLU A 298 -4.80 8.79 -26.25
N HIS A 299 -4.28 8.14 -27.29
CA HIS A 299 -4.61 6.75 -27.61
C HIS A 299 -4.13 5.79 -26.51
N SER A 300 -4.87 4.71 -26.25
CA SER A 300 -4.57 3.73 -25.20
C SER A 300 -3.16 3.12 -25.31
N SER A 301 -2.70 2.86 -26.53
CA SER A 301 -1.35 2.30 -26.78
C SER A 301 -0.23 3.15 -26.21
N TYR A 302 -0.39 4.48 -26.16
CA TYR A 302 0.62 5.36 -25.57
C TYR A 302 0.83 5.03 -24.09
N TRP A 303 -0.26 4.95 -23.33
CA TRP A 303 -0.20 4.66 -21.89
C TRP A 303 0.29 3.25 -21.57
N VAL A 304 -0.05 2.29 -22.43
CA VAL A 304 0.44 0.91 -22.33
C VAL A 304 1.96 0.90 -22.50
N LEU A 305 2.51 1.62 -23.49
CA LEU A 305 3.96 1.72 -23.70
C LEU A 305 4.67 2.45 -22.57
N GLN A 306 4.04 3.48 -21.99
CA GLN A 306 4.57 4.20 -20.83
C GLN A 306 4.54 3.37 -19.54
N GLY A 307 3.91 2.18 -19.56
CA GLY A 307 3.81 1.31 -18.40
C GLY A 307 2.93 1.87 -17.29
N PHE A 308 1.95 2.71 -17.64
CA PHE A 308 1.08 3.41 -16.70
C PHE A 308 0.32 2.45 -15.77
N CYS A 309 0.31 2.75 -14.47
CA CYS A 309 -0.52 2.05 -13.49
C CYS A 309 -0.88 2.93 -12.29
N LEU A 310 -1.87 2.48 -11.51
CA LEU A 310 -2.13 2.99 -10.17
C LEU A 310 -1.52 2.05 -9.13
N ILE A 311 -1.00 2.61 -8.05
CA ILE A 311 -0.49 1.87 -6.90
C ILE A 311 -1.12 2.40 -5.59
N LEU A 312 -1.36 1.52 -4.64
CA LEU A 312 -1.91 1.89 -3.33
C LEU A 312 -0.84 2.38 -2.36
N ASN A 313 0.37 1.80 -2.43
CA ASN A 313 1.46 2.14 -1.53
C ASN A 313 2.73 2.45 -2.32
N THR A 314 3.40 3.52 -1.91
CA THR A 314 4.75 3.87 -2.35
C THR A 314 5.79 3.12 -1.53
N ASP A 315 6.90 2.77 -2.18
CA ASP A 315 8.08 2.13 -1.58
C ASP A 315 8.92 3.10 -0.73
#